data_AF-A8RX52-F1
#
_entry.id   AF-A8RX52-F1
#
_cell.length_a   1.000
_cell.length_b   1.000
_cell.length_c   1.000
_cell.angle_alpha   90.00
_cell.angle_beta   90.00
_cell.angle_gamma   90.00
#
_symmetry.space_group_name_H-M   'P 1'
#
loop_
_entity.id
_entity.type
_entity.pdbx_description
1 polymer ?
#
loop_
_entity_poly.entity_id
_entity_poly.type
_entity_poly.pdbx_seq_one_letter_code
_entity_poly.pdbx_strand_id
1 'polypeptide(L)'
;MNKLKSRIHDDSNGLDYELMGDYYIPALEVPEEHRPIGRWGRLSKPDLNEQAESRLETIIRQMKEAEGMRDELKTSEQLVWVQRMNNIRNRAEEIVLTELIYTI
;
A
#
# COMPACT_ATOMS: atom_id res chain seq x y z
N MET A 1 20.81 -16.34 36.11
CA MET A 1 20.13 -16.01 34.84
C MET A 1 20.95 -16.62 33.71
N ASN A 2 20.41 -17.61 33.00
CA ASN A 2 21.07 -18.19 31.83
C ASN A 2 21.04 -17.16 30.70
N LYS A 3 22.22 -16.76 30.21
CA LYS A 3 22.31 -15.93 29.00
C LYS A 3 21.81 -16.75 27.82
N LEU A 4 20.78 -16.26 27.13
CA LEU A 4 20.39 -16.79 25.82
C LEU A 4 21.57 -16.61 24.86
N LYS A 5 21.81 -17.63 24.02
CA LYS A 5 22.88 -17.60 23.02
C LYS A 5 22.38 -16.79 21.82
N SER A 6 23.25 -16.02 21.20
CA SER A 6 22.90 -15.23 20.02
C SER A 6 22.61 -16.09 18.78
N ARG A 7 23.21 -17.28 18.68
CA ARG A 7 22.98 -18.24 17.60
C ARG A 7 22.91 -19.66 18.14
N ILE A 8 22.01 -20.45 17.60
CA ILE A 8 21.83 -21.88 17.92
C ILE A 8 21.68 -22.67 16.61
N HIS A 9 22.13 -23.92 16.62
CA HIS A 9 21.90 -24.88 15.54
C HIS A 9 20.91 -25.93 16.04
N ASP A 10 19.90 -26.27 15.25
CA ASP A 10 18.95 -27.34 15.56
C ASP A 10 19.23 -28.56 14.68
N ASP A 11 19.82 -29.60 15.29
CA ASP A 11 20.15 -30.86 14.60
C ASP A 11 18.91 -31.57 14.03
N SER A 12 17.70 -31.29 14.54
CA SER A 12 16.45 -31.94 14.13
C SER A 12 15.97 -31.49 12.75
N ASN A 13 16.26 -30.24 12.37
CA ASN A 13 15.91 -29.68 11.07
C ASN A 13 17.13 -29.20 10.26
N GLY A 14 18.33 -29.24 10.85
CA GLY A 14 19.59 -28.84 10.23
C GLY A 14 19.74 -27.33 10.01
N LEU A 15 18.90 -26.50 10.65
CA LEU A 15 18.91 -25.05 10.46
C LEU A 15 19.65 -24.34 11.60
N ASP A 16 20.32 -23.26 11.23
CA ASP A 16 20.81 -22.27 12.18
C ASP A 16 19.71 -21.27 12.50
N TYR A 17 19.70 -20.77 13.74
CA TYR A 17 18.78 -19.75 14.22
C TYR A 17 19.52 -18.64 14.95
N GLU A 18 19.11 -17.41 14.73
CA GLU A 18 19.63 -16.21 15.39
C GLU A 18 18.59 -15.58 16.32
N LEU A 19 19.02 -15.14 17.49
CA LEU A 19 18.15 -14.49 18.48
C LEU A 19 17.88 -13.04 18.07
N MET A 20 16.65 -12.74 17.68
CA MET A 20 16.14 -11.41 17.36
C MET A 20 15.06 -11.03 18.38
N GLY A 21 15.42 -10.18 19.34
CA GLY A 21 14.57 -9.85 20.48
C GLY A 21 14.34 -11.07 21.35
N ASP A 22 13.07 -11.51 21.45
CA ASP A 22 12.66 -12.67 22.25
C ASP A 22 12.53 -13.97 21.44
N TYR A 23 12.84 -13.94 20.14
CA TYR A 23 12.61 -15.07 19.22
C TYR A 23 13.88 -15.51 18.49
N TYR A 24 14.01 -16.83 18.31
CA TYR A 24 15.01 -17.42 17.41
C TYR A 24 14.44 -17.51 15.99
N ILE A 25 15.07 -16.79 15.05
CA ILE A 25 14.68 -16.75 13.64
C ILE A 25 15.65 -17.60 12.82
N PRO A 26 15.18 -18.53 11.97
CA PRO A 26 16.04 -19.29 11.07
C PRO A 26 16.95 -18.37 10.23
N ALA A 27 18.26 -18.58 10.30
CA ALA A 27 19.27 -17.89 9.50
C ALA A 27 19.30 -18.47 8.07
N LEU A 28 18.16 -18.36 7.38
CA LEU A 28 18.02 -18.81 6.01
C LEU A 28 18.82 -17.88 5.09
N GLU A 29 19.84 -18.43 4.43
CA GLU A 29 20.47 -17.76 3.29
C GLU A 29 19.46 -17.76 2.13
N VAL A 30 18.80 -16.62 1.93
CA VAL A 30 17.90 -16.43 0.80
C VAL A 30 18.76 -16.46 -0.47
N PRO A 31 18.53 -17.37 -1.42
CA PRO A 31 19.29 -17.38 -2.68
C PRO A 31 19.09 -16.06 -3.42
N GLU A 32 20.10 -15.61 -4.17
CA GLU A 32 19.99 -14.40 -5.00
C GLU A 32 18.77 -14.49 -5.92
N GLU A 33 17.78 -13.63 -5.67
CA GLU A 33 16.45 -13.72 -6.25
C GLU A 33 16.31 -12.75 -7.44
N HIS A 34 16.57 -13.23 -8.66
CA HIS A 34 16.41 -12.46 -9.91
C HIS A 34 14.98 -12.40 -10.46
N ARG A 35 13.98 -12.78 -9.66
CA ARG A 35 12.59 -12.83 -10.13
C ARG A 35 12.02 -11.42 -10.26
N PRO A 36 11.29 -11.08 -11.34
CA PRO A 36 10.62 -9.80 -11.43
C PRO A 36 9.62 -9.66 -10.28
N ILE A 37 9.58 -8.46 -9.69
CA ILE A 37 8.70 -8.13 -8.58
C ILE A 37 7.25 -8.47 -8.98
N GLY A 38 6.65 -9.43 -8.25
CA GLY A 38 5.28 -9.87 -8.44
C GLY A 38 4.26 -8.79 -8.04
N ARG A 39 2.96 -9.05 -8.28
CA ARG A 39 1.85 -8.10 -8.04
C ARG A 39 1.96 -7.37 -6.69
N TRP A 40 2.23 -8.12 -5.62
CA TRP A 40 2.31 -7.58 -4.26
C TRP A 40 3.51 -6.67 -3.99
N GLY A 41 4.67 -6.98 -4.59
CA GLY A 41 5.84 -6.12 -4.43
C GLY A 41 5.76 -4.85 -5.28
N ARG A 42 4.98 -4.86 -6.37
CA ARG A 42 4.71 -3.62 -7.15
C ARG A 42 3.83 -2.67 -6.34
N LEU A 43 2.79 -3.19 -5.69
CA LEU A 43 1.90 -2.38 -4.83
C LEU A 43 2.62 -1.76 -3.62
N SER A 44 3.76 -2.32 -3.20
CA SER A 44 4.55 -1.80 -2.08
C SER A 44 5.61 -0.77 -2.48
N LYS A 45 5.70 -0.40 -3.78
CA LYS A 45 6.67 0.62 -4.22
C LYS A 45 6.19 2.02 -3.79
N PRO A 46 7.01 2.78 -3.03
CA PRO A 46 6.67 4.15 -2.62
C PRO A 46 6.34 5.06 -3.81
N ASP A 47 7.13 4.96 -4.89
CA ASP A 47 6.96 5.79 -6.09
C ASP A 47 5.61 5.59 -6.78
N LEU A 48 5.07 4.36 -6.75
CA LEU A 48 3.75 4.07 -7.31
C LEU A 48 2.63 4.65 -6.46
N ASN A 49 2.84 4.72 -5.14
CA ASN A 49 1.87 5.32 -4.22
C ASN A 49 1.81 6.84 -4.40
N GLU A 50 2.95 7.52 -4.49
CA GLU A 50 3.00 8.97 -4.76
C GLU A 50 2.37 9.32 -6.11
N GLN A 51 2.66 8.52 -7.15
CA GLN A 51 2.06 8.71 -8.47
C GLN A 51 0.54 8.51 -8.44
N ALA A 52 0.05 7.49 -7.71
CA ALA A 52 -1.38 7.25 -7.54
C ALA A 52 -2.07 8.40 -6.82
N GLU A 53 -1.48 8.91 -5.74
CA GLU A 53 -2.02 10.04 -4.97
C GLU A 53 -2.11 11.31 -5.81
N SER A 54 -1.03 11.69 -6.51
CA SER A 54 -1.02 12.87 -7.38
C SER A 54 -2.06 12.77 -8.50
N ARG A 55 -2.23 11.57 -9.08
CA ARG A 55 -3.22 11.33 -10.13
C ARG A 55 -4.64 11.40 -9.58
N LEU A 56 -4.88 10.82 -8.40
CA LEU A 56 -6.16 10.84 -7.72
C LEU A 56 -6.61 12.28 -7.41
N GLU A 57 -5.73 13.10 -6.85
CA GLU A 57 -6.04 14.51 -6.56
C GLU A 57 -6.41 15.29 -7.82
N THR A 58 -5.69 15.06 -8.92
CA THR A 58 -5.95 15.71 -10.20
C THR A 58 -7.35 15.36 -10.73
N ILE A 59 -7.73 14.07 -10.70
CA ILE A 59 -9.02 13.60 -11.20
C ILE A 59 -10.16 14.12 -10.30
N ILE A 60 -10.00 14.06 -8.98
CA ILE A 60 -10.98 14.59 -8.04
C ILE A 60 -11.22 16.08 -8.30
N ARG A 61 -10.16 16.87 -8.50
CA ARG A 61 -10.29 18.30 -8.83
C ARG A 61 -11.07 18.53 -10.12
N GLN A 62 -10.71 17.80 -11.19
CA GLN A 62 -11.40 17.91 -12.48
C GLN A 62 -12.88 17.52 -12.40
N MET A 63 -13.20 16.44 -11.70
CA MET A 63 -14.59 16.01 -11.50
C MET A 63 -15.37 16.99 -10.62
N LYS A 64 -14.74 17.54 -9.57
CA LYS A 64 -15.34 18.59 -8.73
C LYS A 64 -15.71 19.82 -9.57
N GLU A 65 -14.81 20.25 -10.45
CA GLU A 65 -15.04 21.36 -11.38
C GLU A 65 -16.16 21.03 -12.39
N ALA A 66 -16.12 19.85 -13.01
CA ALA A 66 -17.09 19.42 -14.02
C ALA A 66 -18.52 19.24 -13.46
N GLU A 67 -18.64 18.74 -12.23
CA GLU A 67 -19.93 18.56 -11.55
C GLU A 67 -20.42 19.84 -10.85
N GLY A 68 -19.68 20.94 -10.96
CA GLY A 68 -20.02 22.23 -10.37
C GLY A 68 -20.13 22.14 -8.84
N MET A 69 -19.32 21.30 -8.19
CA MET A 69 -19.33 21.13 -6.74
C MET A 69 -18.80 22.39 -6.05
N ARG A 70 -19.74 23.24 -5.63
CA ARG A 70 -19.45 24.46 -4.87
C ARG A 70 -19.28 24.16 -3.39
N ASP A 71 -18.43 24.94 -2.74
CA ASP A 71 -18.23 24.84 -1.29
C ASP A 71 -19.45 25.34 -0.49
N GLU A 72 -20.36 26.08 -1.13
CA GLU A 72 -21.66 26.51 -0.58
C GLU A 72 -22.51 25.34 -0.05
N LEU A 73 -22.43 24.19 -0.73
CA LEU A 73 -23.13 22.96 -0.34
C LEU A 73 -22.66 22.40 1.01
N LYS A 74 -21.45 22.74 1.47
CA LYS A 74 -20.94 22.32 2.78
C LYS A 74 -21.76 22.90 3.92
N THR A 75 -22.40 24.05 3.72
CA THR A 75 -23.16 24.77 4.75
C THR A 75 -24.66 24.57 4.60
N SER A 76 -25.18 24.49 3.36
CA SER A 76 -26.61 24.33 3.12
C SER A 76 -27.08 22.87 3.14
N GLU A 77 -26.30 21.94 2.57
CA GLU A 77 -26.73 20.56 2.30
C GLU A 77 -25.55 19.58 2.48
N GLN A 78 -25.01 19.52 3.70
CA GLN A 78 -23.79 18.78 4.02
C GLN A 78 -23.85 17.30 3.61
N LEU A 79 -24.99 16.62 3.81
CA LEU A 79 -25.13 15.20 3.45
C LEU A 79 -25.06 14.98 1.93
N VAL A 80 -25.66 15.88 1.15
CA VAL A 80 -25.60 15.85 -0.32
C VAL A 80 -24.17 16.11 -0.78
N TRP A 81 -23.47 17.05 -0.12
CA TRP A 81 -22.06 17.31 -0.41
C TRP A 81 -21.18 16.06 -0.16
N VAL A 82 -21.35 15.40 0.98
CA VAL A 82 -20.61 14.17 1.31
C VAL A 82 -20.92 13.06 0.30
N GLN A 83 -22.19 12.87 -0.06
CA GLN A 83 -22.60 11.85 -1.02
C GLN A 83 -21.94 12.07 -2.40
N ARG A 84 -21.94 13.32 -2.88
CA ARG A 84 -21.31 13.68 -4.16
C ARG A 84 -19.80 13.53 -4.12
N MET A 85 -19.14 14.00 -3.06
CA MET A 85 -17.70 13.84 -2.89
C MET A 85 -17.28 12.37 -2.81
N ASN A 86 -18.05 11.53 -2.11
CA ASN A 86 -17.79 10.08 -2.08
C ASN A 86 -17.95 9.45 -3.47
N ASN A 87 -18.95 9.86 -4.24
CA ASN A 87 -19.13 9.38 -5.61
C ASN A 87 -17.94 9.76 -6.51
N ILE A 88 -17.52 11.03 -6.45
CA ILE A 88 -16.36 11.53 -7.19
C ILE A 88 -15.10 10.75 -6.79
N ARG A 89 -14.86 10.58 -5.49
CA ARG A 89 -13.69 9.87 -4.98
C ARG A 89 -13.66 8.41 -5.46
N ASN A 90 -14.77 7.68 -5.32
CA ASN A 90 -14.84 6.28 -5.77
C ASN A 90 -14.59 6.16 -7.27
N ARG A 91 -15.17 7.04 -8.09
CA ARG A 91 -14.93 7.04 -9.54
C ARG A 91 -13.48 7.38 -9.89
N ALA A 92 -12.86 8.30 -9.16
CA ALA A 92 -11.47 8.64 -9.36
C ALA A 92 -10.52 7.50 -8.97
N GLU A 93 -10.79 6.80 -7.86
CA GLU A 93 -10.02 5.64 -7.42
C GLU A 93 -10.08 4.50 -8.46
N GLU A 94 -11.25 4.18 -9.00
CA GLU A 94 -11.39 3.17 -10.06
C GLU A 94 -10.58 3.49 -11.32
N ILE A 95 -10.54 4.77 -11.73
CA ILE A 95 -9.72 5.21 -12.88
C ILE A 95 -8.24 5.01 -12.57
N VAL A 96 -7.77 5.46 -11.40
CA VAL A 96 -6.35 5.35 -11.01
C VAL A 96 -5.91 3.90 -10.89
N LEU A 97 -6.72 3.03 -10.27
CA LEU A 97 -6.43 1.59 -10.18
C LEU A 97 -6.34 0.96 -11.57
N THR A 98 -7.22 1.35 -12.49
CA THR A 98 -7.18 0.89 -13.88
C THR A 98 -5.89 1.35 -14.57
N GLU A 99 -5.59 2.65 -14.53
CA GLU A 99 -4.41 3.25 -15.17
C GLU A 99 -3.08 2.66 -14.64
N LEU A 100 -2.95 2.46 -13.33
CA LEU A 100 -1.66 2.14 -12.70
C LEU A 100 -1.45 0.66 -12.37
N ILE A 101 -2.51 -0.10 -12.09
CA ILE A 101 -2.39 -1.49 -11.60
C ILE A 101 -2.87 -2.50 -12.64
N TYR A 102 -3.93 -2.20 -13.38
CA TYR A 102 -4.57 -3.18 -14.28
C TYR A 102 -4.15 -3.08 -15.75
N THR A 103 -3.35 -2.08 -16.13
CA THR A 103 -2.93 -1.85 -17.53
C THR A 103 -1.56 -2.48 -17.88
N ILE A 104 -1.05 -3.43 -17.09
CA ILE A 104 0.24 -4.12 -17.33
C ILE A 104 0.06 -5.63 -17.49
#